data_AF-M2X8Z3-F1
#
_entry.id   AF-M2X8Z3-F1
#
_cell.length_a   1.000
_cell.length_b   1.000
_cell.length_c   1.000
_cell.angle_alpha   90.00
_cell.angle_beta   90.00
_cell.angle_gamma   90.00
#
_symmetry.space_group_name_H-M   'P 1'
#
loop_
_entity.id
_entity.type
_entity.pdbx_description
1 polymer ?
#
loop_
_entity_poly.entity_id
_entity_poly.type
_entity_poly.pdbx_seq_one_letter_code
_entity_poly.pdbx_strand_id
1 'polypeptide(L)'
;MRKPLLVTGTAMSAALLLVGCSGGGGLRSVEMTDEDRAAGEAPSIDYETPIKVEGNETKVLDEGDGEDIDPGDTLMVQMSIYSGGDKSELGESYSQRAGQVLTFDDDLKERVPELYEAMEGMKVGGVVAYSSDATAGQSGTEGDDSTAVEVYEIIDEVPSGIDGEMKESPDGLPAVTEGEDGAPQIAEPEGKAPSEVTSEYLIEGDGEEIGEGDTVVADYVGVRWEDGEVFDSSYESGSPAALPLDTMIPGWAEALEGKKVGSRVIMSIPAEKAYGTAEELGEDSEYPAGDLVFVVDLLASYDTPEPEPLPDPTASVVNEGDGAEVEDGDTLLVRTSPVEDGEPQQEQDQVMRIDDDLAESDQFLHDQLADARVGTSVDITSSADDGTGQVQETTVRYTVQEILPDSPEGEMAASTDGLPQVSEGESGTPQIEKPSGEAPDDVVTQTLIAGDGAEVKAEDTVAVDYVGVRWEDGEVFDSSYERGVPTAFPLSAVIPGWSEGLEGQKVGSRVLISIPADKAYGTQEEVDADGSGSPAGDLLFVVDILGATESAEQPEAPATGDATDGAEDSATADDQASAEG
;
A
#
# COMPACT_ATOMS: atom_id res chain seq x y z
N MET A 1 -22.36 36.15 65.48
CA MET A 1 -23.79 36.48 65.24
C MET A 1 -24.00 36.57 63.75
N ARG A 2 -24.89 35.75 63.20
CA ARG A 2 -25.43 35.84 61.84
C ARG A 2 -25.90 37.27 61.55
N LYS A 3 -25.76 37.74 60.30
CA LYS A 3 -26.86 38.47 59.63
C LYS A 3 -26.90 38.20 58.11
N PRO A 4 -28.10 38.29 57.50
CA PRO A 4 -28.49 37.54 56.31
C PRO A 4 -28.93 38.44 55.12
N LEU A 5 -29.15 37.84 53.94
CA LEU A 5 -30.03 38.33 52.86
C LEU A 5 -30.39 37.08 52.01
N LEU A 6 -31.63 36.53 51.98
CA LEU A 6 -32.90 37.01 51.41
C LEU A 6 -32.73 37.27 49.90
N VAL A 7 -32.81 36.28 48.99
CA VAL A 7 -33.90 35.38 48.53
C VAL A 7 -35.04 36.10 47.77
N THR A 8 -35.15 35.69 46.49
CA THR A 8 -36.31 35.64 45.56
C THR A 8 -36.85 36.91 44.90
N GLY A 9 -36.76 36.93 43.56
CA GLY A 9 -37.98 36.78 42.74
C GLY A 9 -38.18 37.76 41.57
N THR A 10 -38.13 37.18 40.36
CA THR A 10 -38.95 37.51 39.17
C THR A 10 -38.35 38.40 38.05
N ALA A 11 -37.87 37.71 37.02
CA ALA A 11 -38.11 37.82 35.57
C ALA A 11 -38.21 39.20 34.85
N MET A 12 -37.35 39.37 33.83
CA MET A 12 -37.65 39.90 32.47
C MET A 12 -36.38 39.68 31.61
N SER A 13 -36.40 38.72 30.67
CA SER A 13 -36.61 38.96 29.24
C SER A 13 -35.59 39.93 28.60
N ALA A 14 -34.57 39.34 27.97
CA ALA A 14 -33.85 39.90 26.81
C ALA A 14 -33.65 38.71 25.86
N ALA A 15 -34.62 38.44 24.98
CA ALA A 15 -34.57 38.89 23.60
C ALA A 15 -33.38 38.29 22.85
N LEU A 16 -33.63 37.11 22.27
CA LEU A 16 -32.86 36.54 21.17
C LEU A 16 -32.58 37.64 20.13
N LEU A 17 -31.30 37.90 19.91
CA LEU A 17 -30.81 38.27 18.59
C LEU A 17 -30.06 37.03 18.07
N LEU A 18 -30.81 36.20 17.34
CA LEU A 18 -30.25 35.25 16.39
C LEU A 18 -29.52 36.06 15.31
N VAL A 19 -28.23 36.29 15.54
CA VAL A 19 -27.29 36.45 14.44
C VAL A 19 -26.88 35.02 14.11
N GLY A 20 -27.28 34.53 12.94
CA GLY A 20 -26.78 33.26 12.43
C GLY A 20 -25.29 33.41 12.15
N CYS A 21 -24.45 32.81 13.00
CA CYS A 21 -23.11 32.40 12.61
C CYS A 21 -23.26 31.00 12.02
N SER A 22 -23.05 30.93 10.71
CA SER A 22 -22.72 29.72 9.97
C SER A 22 -21.25 29.39 10.27
N GLY A 23 -20.94 28.14 10.61
CA GLY A 23 -19.57 27.62 10.80
C GLY A 23 -19.33 27.13 12.23
N GLY A 24 -19.01 25.85 12.39
CA GLY A 24 -18.85 25.13 13.66
C GLY A 24 -17.80 25.73 14.60
N GLY A 25 -17.83 25.34 15.87
CA GLY A 25 -16.98 25.89 16.94
C GLY A 25 -15.47 25.66 16.82
N GLY A 26 -14.96 25.23 15.66
CA GLY A 26 -13.56 24.82 15.46
C GLY A 26 -13.12 23.81 16.51
N LEU A 27 -11.87 23.87 16.94
CA LEU A 27 -11.38 23.02 18.03
C LEU A 27 -11.94 23.39 19.42
N ARG A 28 -12.69 24.50 19.56
CA ARG A 28 -13.19 24.92 20.88
C ARG A 28 -14.14 23.91 21.51
N SER A 29 -14.85 23.12 20.69
CA SER A 29 -15.78 22.08 21.14
C SER A 29 -15.08 20.78 21.57
N VAL A 30 -13.80 20.60 21.27
CA VAL A 30 -13.06 19.35 21.56
C VAL A 30 -12.74 19.24 23.04
N GLU A 31 -13.24 18.22 23.71
CA GLU A 31 -13.00 17.96 25.13
C GLU A 31 -12.49 16.53 25.31
N MET A 32 -11.53 16.34 26.19
CA MET A 32 -11.10 15.00 26.61
C MET A 32 -12.18 14.41 27.53
N THR A 33 -12.50 13.13 27.36
CA THR A 33 -13.60 12.46 28.08
C THR A 33 -13.12 11.49 29.15
N ASP A 34 -11.82 11.21 29.17
CA ASP A 34 -11.13 10.19 29.94
C ASP A 34 -9.92 10.77 30.72
N GLU A 35 -10.18 11.79 31.54
CA GLU A 35 -9.17 12.47 32.38
C GLU A 35 -8.37 11.54 33.34
N ASP A 36 -8.86 10.33 33.61
CA ASP A 36 -8.22 9.33 34.49
C ASP A 36 -7.69 8.09 33.70
N ARG A 37 -7.44 8.20 32.39
CA ARG A 37 -6.94 7.09 31.54
C ARG A 37 -5.59 6.53 32.04
N ALA A 38 -5.31 5.25 31.73
CA ALA A 38 -4.01 4.68 32.07
C ALA A 38 -2.93 5.20 31.11
N ALA A 39 -1.69 5.26 31.60
CA ALA A 39 -0.55 5.62 30.76
C ALA A 39 -0.41 4.66 29.57
N GLY A 40 -0.22 5.21 28.37
CA GLY A 40 -0.10 4.45 27.12
C GLY A 40 -1.44 4.05 26.47
N GLU A 41 -2.59 4.52 26.97
CA GLU A 41 -3.88 4.40 26.28
C GLU A 41 -4.17 5.68 25.47
N ALA A 42 -4.68 5.56 24.25
CA ALA A 42 -5.04 6.71 23.42
C ALA A 42 -6.11 7.61 24.08
N PRO A 43 -5.99 8.95 24.03
CA PRO A 43 -6.95 9.87 24.64
C PRO A 43 -8.29 9.87 23.90
N SER A 44 -9.37 9.65 24.62
CA SER A 44 -10.74 9.68 24.07
C SER A 44 -11.30 11.11 24.07
N ILE A 45 -11.59 11.65 22.89
CA ILE A 45 -12.15 13.00 22.76
C ILE A 45 -13.63 13.01 22.32
N ASP A 46 -14.37 14.07 22.67
CA ASP A 46 -15.71 14.36 22.16
C ASP A 46 -15.77 15.80 21.65
N TYR A 47 -16.57 16.04 20.59
CA TYR A 47 -16.72 17.36 19.99
C TYR A 47 -18.05 17.54 19.23
N GLU A 48 -18.35 18.77 18.84
CA GLU A 48 -19.48 19.07 17.95
C GLU A 48 -19.05 18.88 16.48
N THR A 49 -19.78 18.06 15.72
CA THR A 49 -19.53 17.85 14.28
C THR A 49 -20.42 18.74 13.39
N PRO A 50 -19.96 19.11 12.17
CA PRO A 50 -18.63 18.86 11.64
C PRO A 50 -17.60 19.85 12.21
N ILE A 51 -16.36 19.40 12.43
CA ILE A 51 -15.22 20.30 12.62
C ILE A 51 -14.71 20.76 11.28
N LYS A 52 -14.56 22.07 11.15
CA LYS A 52 -13.97 22.71 9.99
C LYS A 52 -13.21 23.94 10.46
N VAL A 53 -11.90 23.94 10.23
CA VAL A 53 -11.01 25.06 10.54
C VAL A 53 -10.59 25.80 9.26
N GLU A 54 -10.23 27.08 9.41
CA GLU A 54 -9.58 27.86 8.35
C GLU A 54 -8.13 28.14 8.81
N GLY A 55 -7.13 27.66 8.06
CA GLY A 55 -5.74 27.62 8.53
C GLY A 55 -5.53 26.57 9.62
N ASN A 56 -4.69 26.90 10.61
CA ASN A 56 -4.36 26.01 11.72
C ASN A 56 -5.06 26.46 13.01
N GLU A 57 -5.62 25.51 13.75
CA GLU A 57 -6.11 25.74 15.11
C GLU A 57 -5.47 24.74 16.08
N THR A 58 -5.29 25.18 17.34
CA THR A 58 -4.84 24.32 18.44
C THR A 58 -5.72 24.50 19.67
N LYS A 59 -5.80 23.46 20.50
CA LYS A 59 -6.40 23.50 21.83
C LYS A 59 -5.64 22.58 22.78
N VAL A 60 -5.05 23.16 23.82
CA VAL A 60 -4.53 22.39 24.96
C VAL A 60 -5.71 21.72 25.66
N LEU A 61 -5.71 20.38 25.69
CA LEU A 61 -6.71 19.56 26.35
C LEU A 61 -6.27 19.20 27.78
N ASP A 62 -4.96 18.95 27.96
CA ASP A 62 -4.32 18.75 29.26
C ASP A 62 -2.95 19.45 29.26
N GLU A 63 -2.61 20.14 30.34
CA GLU A 63 -1.29 20.79 30.50
C GLU A 63 -0.20 19.77 30.85
N GLY A 64 -0.57 18.59 31.35
CA GLY A 64 0.33 17.58 31.89
C GLY A 64 0.79 17.91 33.31
N ASP A 65 1.21 16.88 34.06
CA ASP A 65 1.70 17.02 35.43
C ASP A 65 3.16 16.58 35.63
N GLY A 66 3.84 16.21 34.56
CA GLY A 66 5.24 15.79 34.54
C GLY A 66 6.28 16.93 34.56
N GLU A 67 7.43 16.63 33.97
CA GLU A 67 8.55 17.56 33.82
C GLU A 67 8.15 18.73 32.91
N ASP A 68 8.69 19.93 33.20
CA ASP A 68 8.47 21.10 32.36
C ASP A 68 9.18 20.88 31.02
N ILE A 69 8.51 21.18 29.90
CA ILE A 69 9.17 21.22 28.58
C ILE A 69 9.60 22.65 28.25
N ASP A 70 10.79 22.78 27.69
CA ASP A 70 11.45 24.04 27.35
C ASP A 70 11.83 24.08 25.85
N PRO A 71 11.87 25.27 25.22
CA PRO A 71 12.34 25.40 23.84
C PRO A 71 13.78 24.89 23.67
N GLY A 72 13.97 23.96 22.74
CA GLY A 72 15.21 23.23 22.46
C GLY A 72 15.14 21.75 22.86
N ASP A 73 14.11 21.34 23.62
CA ASP A 73 13.96 19.96 24.04
C ASP A 73 13.52 19.07 22.87
N THR A 74 13.95 17.82 22.92
CA THR A 74 13.50 16.77 22.00
C THR A 74 12.47 15.93 22.75
N LEU A 75 11.27 15.81 22.19
CA LEU A 75 10.13 15.18 22.84
C LEU A 75 9.73 13.91 22.10
N MET A 76 9.35 12.87 22.83
CA MET A 76 8.65 11.72 22.28
C MET A 76 7.15 11.99 22.35
N VAL A 77 6.47 11.99 21.20
CA VAL A 77 5.02 12.23 21.12
C VAL A 77 4.29 11.02 20.54
N GLN A 78 3.11 10.75 21.08
CA GLN A 78 2.14 9.81 20.49
C GLN A 78 0.96 10.59 19.94
N MET A 79 0.26 10.02 18.96
CA MET A 79 -0.87 10.70 18.32
C MET A 79 -2.08 9.81 18.11
N SER A 80 -3.24 10.43 18.10
CA SER A 80 -4.49 9.88 17.55
C SER A 80 -5.14 10.89 16.61
N ILE A 81 -5.86 10.40 15.60
CA ILE A 81 -6.45 11.17 14.52
C ILE A 81 -7.93 10.79 14.43
N TYR A 82 -8.81 11.78 14.43
CA TYR A 82 -10.25 11.58 14.34
C TYR A 82 -10.87 12.37 13.19
N SER A 83 -11.91 11.81 12.59
CA SER A 83 -12.74 12.45 11.56
C SER A 83 -13.52 13.62 12.14
N GLY A 84 -13.33 14.82 11.58
CA GLY A 84 -14.14 15.99 11.95
C GLY A 84 -15.62 15.83 11.63
N GLY A 85 -15.99 14.94 10.70
CA GLY A 85 -17.36 14.77 10.20
C GLY A 85 -18.23 13.92 11.11
N ASP A 86 -17.71 12.81 11.63
CA ASP A 86 -18.48 11.79 12.34
C ASP A 86 -17.82 11.24 13.61
N LYS A 87 -16.61 11.70 13.96
CA LYS A 87 -15.81 11.27 15.12
C LYS A 87 -15.24 9.86 15.04
N SER A 88 -15.28 9.22 13.87
CA SER A 88 -14.53 7.97 13.66
C SER A 88 -13.04 8.23 13.90
N GLU A 89 -12.36 7.26 14.50
CA GLU A 89 -10.90 7.26 14.60
C GLU A 89 -10.32 6.84 13.25
N LEU A 90 -9.33 7.60 12.78
CA LEU A 90 -8.68 7.46 11.47
C LEU A 90 -7.25 6.93 11.57
N GLY A 91 -6.70 6.77 12.78
CA GLY A 91 -5.26 6.62 13.01
C GLY A 91 -4.88 6.80 14.47
N GLU A 92 -4.08 5.91 15.04
CA GLU A 92 -3.42 6.16 16.32
C GLU A 92 -2.08 5.40 16.44
N SER A 93 -1.18 5.87 17.33
CA SER A 93 0.16 5.29 17.51
C SER A 93 0.36 4.55 18.85
N TYR A 94 -0.64 4.55 19.73
CA TYR A 94 -0.60 3.95 21.07
C TYR A 94 -0.67 2.42 21.05
N SER A 95 -1.48 1.80 20.19
CA SER A 95 -1.58 0.33 20.11
C SER A 95 -0.23 -0.32 19.85
N GLN A 96 0.56 0.31 18.98
CA GLN A 96 1.92 -0.09 18.64
C GLN A 96 2.94 0.44 19.65
N ARG A 97 2.53 1.30 20.61
CA ARG A 97 3.42 2.16 21.42
C ARG A 97 4.49 2.90 20.61
N ALA A 98 4.26 3.03 19.30
CA ALA A 98 5.08 3.79 18.41
C ALA A 98 4.89 5.28 18.73
N GLY A 99 5.97 6.05 18.66
CA GLY A 99 5.89 7.49 18.80
C GLY A 99 6.87 8.18 17.87
N GLN A 100 6.68 9.48 17.74
CA GLN A 100 7.48 10.32 16.88
C GLN A 100 8.34 11.25 17.71
N VAL A 101 9.55 11.50 17.23
CA VAL A 101 10.42 12.54 17.77
C VAL A 101 9.94 13.91 17.28
N LEU A 102 9.68 14.82 18.20
CA LEU A 102 9.34 16.22 17.95
C LEU A 102 10.35 17.12 18.67
N THR A 103 11.14 17.87 17.93
CA THR A 103 12.01 18.90 18.51
C THR A 103 11.22 20.19 18.73
N PHE A 104 11.17 20.68 19.97
CA PHE A 104 10.45 21.90 20.35
C PHE A 104 11.32 23.13 20.13
N ASP A 105 11.56 23.52 18.88
CA ASP A 105 12.53 24.56 18.51
C ASP A 105 11.97 25.66 17.58
N ASP A 106 12.87 26.53 17.12
CA ASP A 106 12.53 27.61 16.19
C ASP A 106 12.07 27.05 14.82
N ASP A 107 12.48 25.85 14.41
CA ASP A 107 12.03 25.23 13.15
C ASP A 107 10.57 24.79 13.27
N LEU A 108 10.17 24.19 14.41
CA LEU A 108 8.76 23.92 14.70
C LEU A 108 7.95 25.21 14.71
N LYS A 109 8.49 26.29 15.31
CA LYS A 109 7.86 27.60 15.35
C LYS A 109 7.63 28.21 13.97
N GLU A 110 8.58 28.03 13.06
CA GLU A 110 8.47 28.52 11.68
C GLU A 110 7.45 27.70 10.86
N ARG A 111 7.37 26.39 11.11
CA ARG A 111 6.46 25.48 10.40
C ARG A 111 5.02 25.56 10.90
N VAL A 112 4.82 25.47 12.21
CA VAL A 112 3.51 25.37 12.87
C VAL A 112 3.48 26.26 14.12
N PRO A 113 3.43 27.59 13.97
CA PRO A 113 3.51 28.54 15.08
C PRO A 113 2.40 28.34 16.11
N GLU A 114 1.19 27.95 15.69
CA GLU A 114 0.06 27.70 16.59
C GLU A 114 0.29 26.49 17.52
N LEU A 115 1.01 25.47 17.05
CA LEU A 115 1.38 24.31 17.85
C LEU A 115 2.52 24.65 18.80
N TYR A 116 3.56 25.34 18.31
CA TYR A 116 4.64 25.85 19.16
C TYR A 116 4.09 26.71 20.31
N GLU A 117 3.20 27.67 20.02
CA GLU A 117 2.59 28.53 21.05
C GLU A 117 1.70 27.74 22.04
N ALA A 118 1.03 26.68 21.59
CA ALA A 118 0.23 25.83 22.47
C ALA A 118 1.10 25.01 23.44
N MET A 119 2.28 24.59 22.98
CA MET A 119 3.25 23.83 23.78
C MET A 119 3.99 24.68 24.81
N GLU A 120 4.00 26.02 24.68
CA GLU A 120 4.64 26.90 25.66
C GLU A 120 4.03 26.73 27.08
N GLY A 121 4.81 26.15 28.00
CA GLY A 121 4.42 25.93 29.38
C GLY A 121 3.62 24.65 29.63
N MET A 122 3.51 23.77 28.63
CA MET A 122 3.07 22.39 28.82
C MET A 122 4.15 21.58 29.56
N LYS A 123 3.76 20.37 29.96
CA LYS A 123 4.60 19.40 30.67
C LYS A 123 4.53 18.05 29.97
N VAL A 124 5.44 17.16 30.31
CA VAL A 124 5.29 15.73 30.00
C VAL A 124 3.93 15.23 30.53
N GLY A 125 3.22 14.46 29.71
CA GLY A 125 1.82 14.06 29.88
C GLY A 125 0.80 15.06 29.31
N GLY A 126 1.26 16.21 28.80
CA GLY A 126 0.39 17.22 28.21
C GLY A 126 -0.21 16.75 26.88
N VAL A 127 -1.47 17.13 26.64
CA VAL A 127 -2.25 16.73 25.47
C VAL A 127 -2.74 17.97 24.72
N VAL A 128 -2.46 18.04 23.42
CA VAL A 128 -2.87 19.14 22.53
C VAL A 128 -3.63 18.61 21.33
N ALA A 129 -4.81 19.17 21.07
CA ALA A 129 -5.52 18.98 19.82
C ALA A 129 -5.05 19.99 18.77
N TYR A 130 -4.92 19.53 17.54
CA TYR A 130 -4.54 20.31 16.36
C TYR A 130 -5.48 19.96 15.19
N SER A 131 -5.74 20.93 14.34
CA SER A 131 -6.46 20.73 13.09
C SER A 131 -5.99 21.77 12.07
N SER A 132 -5.92 21.37 10.81
CA SER A 132 -5.49 22.21 9.71
C SER A 132 -6.48 22.12 8.54
N ASP A 133 -6.66 23.21 7.80
CA ASP A 133 -7.42 23.18 6.55
C ASP A 133 -6.80 22.29 5.47
N ALA A 134 -5.51 21.94 5.62
CA ALA A 134 -4.82 20.97 4.77
C ALA A 134 -5.41 19.56 4.84
N THR A 135 -6.10 19.20 5.93
CA THR A 135 -6.73 17.88 6.10
C THR A 135 -8.20 17.86 5.65
N ALA A 136 -8.69 18.95 5.05
CA ALA A 136 -10.07 19.03 4.59
C ALA A 136 -10.40 17.94 3.55
N GLY A 137 -11.46 17.18 3.82
CA GLY A 137 -11.91 16.08 2.95
C GLY A 137 -11.06 14.81 3.02
N GLN A 138 -10.19 14.70 4.01
CA GLN A 138 -9.41 13.49 4.29
C GLN A 138 -10.09 12.59 5.35
N SER A 139 -11.37 12.82 5.67
CA SER A 139 -12.13 12.05 6.65
C SER A 139 -12.60 10.67 6.16
N GLY A 140 -12.19 10.25 4.96
CA GLY A 140 -12.60 8.98 4.34
C GLY A 140 -14.05 8.92 3.84
N THR A 141 -14.86 9.95 4.09
CA THR A 141 -16.26 10.01 3.65
C THR A 141 -16.41 10.83 2.38
N GLU A 142 -16.95 10.23 1.31
CA GLU A 142 -17.14 10.91 0.02
C GLU A 142 -18.04 12.14 0.16
N GLY A 143 -17.50 13.31 -0.19
CA GLY A 143 -18.21 14.59 -0.15
C GLY A 143 -18.22 15.30 1.22
N ASP A 144 -17.54 14.75 2.22
CA ASP A 144 -17.28 15.46 3.48
C ASP A 144 -16.14 16.49 3.29
N ASP A 145 -16.34 17.70 3.78
CA ASP A 145 -15.36 18.79 3.73
C ASP A 145 -14.87 19.22 5.11
N SER A 146 -15.10 18.37 6.12
CA SER A 146 -14.57 18.48 7.47
C SER A 146 -13.04 18.32 7.48
N THR A 147 -12.41 18.89 8.51
CA THR A 147 -10.96 18.74 8.77
C THR A 147 -10.75 17.66 9.84
N ALA A 148 -9.63 16.95 9.78
CA ALA A 148 -9.25 15.98 10.81
C ALA A 148 -8.92 16.68 12.13
N VAL A 149 -9.16 15.98 13.24
CA VAL A 149 -8.76 16.38 14.60
C VAL A 149 -7.61 15.47 15.01
N GLU A 150 -6.40 16.03 15.03
CA GLU A 150 -5.20 15.34 15.50
C GLU A 150 -5.01 15.65 16.98
N VAL A 151 -4.70 14.65 17.79
CA VAL A 151 -4.44 14.78 19.22
C VAL A 151 -3.05 14.27 19.48
N TYR A 152 -2.17 15.13 19.99
CA TYR A 152 -0.79 14.81 20.32
C TYR A 152 -0.63 14.78 21.83
N GLU A 153 0.03 13.74 22.34
CA GLU A 153 0.45 13.63 23.72
C GLU A 153 1.98 13.62 23.82
N ILE A 154 2.51 14.42 24.73
CA ILE A 154 3.93 14.42 25.08
C ILE A 154 4.17 13.28 26.07
N ILE A 155 4.82 12.21 25.63
CA ILE A 155 5.04 11.01 26.44
C ILE A 155 6.30 11.15 27.30
N ASP A 156 7.34 11.76 26.75
CA ASP A 156 8.65 11.83 27.42
C ASP A 156 9.54 12.94 26.84
N GLU A 157 10.55 13.35 27.60
CA GLU A 157 11.65 14.19 27.13
C GLU A 157 12.86 13.30 26.79
N VAL A 158 13.28 13.32 25.53
CA VAL A 158 14.41 12.51 25.05
C VAL A 158 15.72 13.22 25.41
N PRO A 159 16.68 12.52 26.05
CA PRO A 159 17.99 13.09 26.33
C PRO A 159 18.68 13.63 25.07
N SER A 160 19.22 14.85 25.12
CA SER A 160 19.92 15.50 23.99
C SER A 160 21.33 14.97 23.71
N GLY A 161 21.76 13.93 24.42
CA GLY A 161 23.06 13.30 24.24
C GLY A 161 23.38 12.28 25.32
N ILE A 162 24.59 11.73 25.25
CA ILE A 162 25.08 10.69 26.15
C ILE A 162 26.33 11.15 26.92
N ASP A 163 26.51 10.62 28.13
CA ASP A 163 27.65 10.92 29.00
C ASP A 163 28.65 9.76 29.03
N GLY A 164 29.94 10.06 28.99
CA GLY A 164 30.98 9.04 29.26
C GLY A 164 32.32 9.34 28.61
N GLU A 165 33.34 8.56 29.01
CA GLU A 165 34.64 8.58 28.34
C GLU A 165 34.65 7.51 27.24
N MET A 166 34.82 7.95 25.98
CA MET A 166 34.87 7.04 24.83
C MET A 166 36.10 6.14 24.89
N LYS A 167 35.87 4.82 24.85
CA LYS A 167 36.91 3.79 24.71
C LYS A 167 37.46 3.78 23.28
N GLU A 168 38.68 3.27 23.13
CA GLU A 168 39.23 3.00 21.79
C GLU A 168 38.37 1.95 21.06
N SER A 169 38.20 2.13 19.75
CA SER A 169 37.51 1.15 18.91
C SER A 169 38.15 -0.25 19.03
N PRO A 170 37.33 -1.33 19.05
CA PRO A 170 37.81 -2.70 19.04
C PRO A 170 38.69 -3.03 17.82
N ASP A 171 39.59 -3.99 18.00
CA ASP A 171 40.41 -4.52 16.90
C ASP A 171 39.51 -5.02 15.75
N GLY A 172 39.76 -4.53 14.54
CA GLY A 172 39.00 -4.92 13.34
C GLY A 172 37.82 -4.03 13.01
N LEU A 173 37.50 -3.03 13.83
CA LEU A 173 36.54 -1.96 13.52
C LEU A 173 37.27 -0.62 13.31
N PRO A 174 36.70 0.31 12.53
CA PRO A 174 37.31 1.63 12.31
C PRO A 174 37.42 2.43 13.61
N ALA A 175 38.44 3.29 13.67
CA ALA A 175 38.62 4.22 14.77
C ALA A 175 37.50 5.26 14.79
N VAL A 176 36.96 5.56 15.97
CA VAL A 176 35.95 6.58 16.18
C VAL A 176 36.52 7.70 17.03
N THR A 177 36.22 8.94 16.65
CA THR A 177 36.62 10.15 17.38
C THR A 177 35.44 11.09 17.57
N GLU A 178 35.55 12.01 18.52
CA GLU A 178 34.53 13.02 18.78
C GLU A 178 34.72 14.22 17.84
N GLY A 179 33.68 14.59 17.10
CA GLY A 179 33.65 15.75 16.21
C GLY A 179 33.44 17.08 16.95
N GLU A 180 33.50 18.20 16.21
CA GLU A 180 33.43 19.55 16.80
C GLU A 180 32.07 19.86 17.46
N ASP A 181 31.00 19.19 17.01
CA ASP A 181 29.62 19.38 17.47
C ASP A 181 29.09 18.17 18.28
N GLY A 182 29.97 17.30 18.78
CA GLY A 182 29.61 16.08 19.52
C GLY A 182 29.28 14.86 18.64
N ALA A 183 29.00 15.08 17.35
CA ALA A 183 28.82 14.03 16.36
C ALA A 183 30.07 13.12 16.25
N PRO A 184 29.92 11.78 16.27
CA PRO A 184 31.04 10.87 16.10
C PRO A 184 31.59 10.93 14.67
N GLN A 185 32.91 10.87 14.54
CA GLN A 185 33.59 10.73 13.25
C GLN A 185 34.19 9.34 13.14
N ILE A 186 33.78 8.61 12.10
CA ILE A 186 34.26 7.27 11.78
C ILE A 186 35.41 7.39 10.79
N ALA A 187 36.58 6.83 11.12
CA ALA A 187 37.69 6.76 10.18
C ALA A 187 37.38 5.79 9.03
N GLU A 188 37.99 6.01 7.87
CA GLU A 188 37.88 5.11 6.72
C GLU A 188 38.22 3.67 7.13
N PRO A 189 37.29 2.71 6.95
CA PRO A 189 37.51 1.32 7.36
C PRO A 189 38.69 0.68 6.59
N GLU A 190 39.52 -0.08 7.31
CA GLU A 190 40.68 -0.76 6.73
C GLU A 190 40.51 -2.28 6.78
N GLY A 191 40.85 -2.95 5.68
CA GLY A 191 40.87 -4.42 5.63
C GLY A 191 39.52 -5.03 5.29
N LYS A 192 39.33 -6.30 5.67
CA LYS A 192 38.11 -7.04 5.35
C LYS A 192 37.05 -6.79 6.42
N ALA A 193 35.84 -6.42 6.00
CA ALA A 193 34.69 -6.32 6.89
C ALA A 193 34.42 -7.63 7.65
N PRO A 194 33.92 -7.53 8.89
CA PRO A 194 33.30 -8.66 9.59
C PRO A 194 32.23 -9.33 8.72
N SER A 195 32.19 -10.67 8.76
CA SER A 195 31.17 -11.44 8.04
C SER A 195 29.90 -11.69 8.84
N GLU A 196 29.87 -11.25 10.10
CA GLU A 196 28.73 -11.36 11.01
C GLU A 196 28.49 -9.98 11.62
N VAL A 197 27.27 -9.71 12.07
CA VAL A 197 26.97 -8.47 12.79
C VAL A 197 27.88 -8.40 14.02
N THR A 198 28.56 -7.27 14.17
CA THR A 198 29.44 -7.02 15.32
C THR A 198 28.99 -5.74 15.99
N SER A 199 28.82 -5.73 17.32
CA SER A 199 28.40 -4.53 18.06
C SER A 199 29.11 -4.40 19.40
N GLU A 200 29.73 -3.26 19.65
CA GLU A 200 30.60 -3.04 20.82
C GLU A 200 30.39 -1.65 21.44
N TYR A 201 30.52 -1.57 22.76
CA TYR A 201 30.39 -0.31 23.48
C TYR A 201 31.66 0.54 23.33
N LEU A 202 31.51 1.72 22.72
CA LEU A 202 32.49 2.80 22.83
C LEU A 202 32.26 3.59 24.11
N ILE A 203 30.99 3.83 24.46
CA ILE A 203 30.54 4.31 25.77
C ILE A 203 29.44 3.35 26.22
N GLU A 204 29.53 2.87 27.45
CA GLU A 204 28.51 1.98 28.03
C GLU A 204 27.70 2.79 29.04
N GLY A 205 26.43 3.01 28.71
CA GLY A 205 25.45 3.65 29.57
C GLY A 205 24.95 2.71 30.68
N ASP A 206 24.22 3.28 31.62
CA ASP A 206 23.60 2.57 32.74
C ASP A 206 22.06 2.51 32.65
N GLY A 207 21.49 2.90 31.51
CA GLY A 207 20.06 2.81 31.24
C GLY A 207 19.54 1.39 31.04
N GLU A 208 18.25 1.30 30.71
CA GLU A 208 17.56 0.03 30.48
C GLU A 208 18.13 -0.70 29.26
N GLU A 209 18.01 -2.04 29.27
CA GLU A 209 18.43 -2.87 28.14
C GLU A 209 17.36 -2.85 27.05
N ILE A 210 17.77 -2.68 25.79
CA ILE A 210 16.92 -2.63 24.61
C ILE A 210 16.37 -4.02 24.32
N GLY A 211 15.05 -4.12 24.18
CA GLY A 211 14.32 -5.31 23.74
C GLY A 211 14.35 -5.52 22.21
N GLU A 212 14.05 -6.74 21.78
CA GLU A 212 14.09 -7.17 20.37
C GLU A 212 13.11 -6.40 19.46
N GLY A 213 12.00 -5.92 20.02
CA GLY A 213 10.98 -5.14 19.31
C GLY A 213 10.95 -3.66 19.65
N ASP A 214 11.84 -3.17 20.51
CA ASP A 214 11.77 -1.80 21.01
C ASP A 214 11.88 -0.76 19.88
N THR A 215 11.21 0.38 20.07
CA THR A 215 11.51 1.59 19.32
C THR A 215 12.64 2.32 20.02
N VAL A 216 13.80 2.36 19.36
CA VAL A 216 15.00 3.05 19.86
C VAL A 216 15.02 4.48 19.34
N VAL A 217 15.14 5.46 20.24
CA VAL A 217 15.44 6.83 19.83
C VAL A 217 16.95 7.03 19.89
N ALA A 218 17.55 7.35 18.74
CA ALA A 218 18.99 7.41 18.62
C ALA A 218 19.47 8.51 17.68
N ASP A 219 20.67 9.00 18.00
CA ASP A 219 21.49 9.72 17.04
C ASP A 219 22.54 8.80 16.40
N TYR A 220 22.78 8.91 15.10
CA TYR A 220 23.70 8.01 14.41
C TYR A 220 24.45 8.65 13.23
N VAL A 221 25.57 7.99 12.89
CA VAL A 221 26.33 8.21 11.65
C VAL A 221 26.55 6.86 10.99
N GLY A 222 26.17 6.73 9.73
CA GLY A 222 26.40 5.55 8.90
C GLY A 222 27.45 5.84 7.81
N VAL A 223 28.46 4.99 7.70
CA VAL A 223 29.45 5.00 6.62
C VAL A 223 29.50 3.68 5.87
N ARG A 224 29.81 3.75 4.57
CA ARG A 224 30.08 2.55 3.77
C ARG A 224 31.44 1.96 4.15
N TRP A 225 31.54 0.64 4.27
CA TRP A 225 32.82 -0.01 4.55
C TRP A 225 33.84 0.20 3.42
N GLU A 226 33.38 0.25 2.17
CA GLU A 226 34.23 0.30 0.97
C GLU A 226 35.14 1.53 0.91
N ASP A 227 34.61 2.70 1.25
CA ASP A 227 35.26 4.00 1.05
C ASP A 227 35.18 4.93 2.28
N GLY A 228 34.47 4.51 3.34
CA GLY A 228 34.26 5.31 4.54
C GLY A 228 33.38 6.55 4.30
N GLU A 229 32.71 6.66 3.15
CA GLU A 229 31.83 7.79 2.87
C GLU A 229 30.56 7.70 3.73
N VAL A 230 30.21 8.81 4.38
CA VAL A 230 28.94 8.96 5.09
C VAL A 230 27.82 8.90 4.07
N PHE A 231 26.85 8.02 4.30
CA PHE A 231 25.64 7.93 3.47
C PHE A 231 24.40 8.40 4.21
N ASP A 232 24.41 8.39 5.55
CA ASP A 232 23.28 8.81 6.36
C ASP A 232 23.73 9.26 7.76
N SER A 233 23.07 10.27 8.32
CA SER A 233 23.33 10.76 9.67
C SER A 233 22.19 11.62 10.24
N SER A 234 21.75 11.29 11.46
CA SER A 234 20.79 12.13 12.21
C SER A 234 21.42 13.44 12.71
N TYR A 235 22.74 13.46 12.93
CA TYR A 235 23.45 14.69 13.31
C TYR A 235 23.44 15.73 12.19
N GLU A 236 23.41 15.29 10.93
CA GLU A 236 23.29 16.19 9.78
C GLU A 236 21.85 16.68 9.57
N SER A 237 20.85 15.88 9.94
CA SER A 237 19.44 16.28 9.89
C SER A 237 19.02 17.17 11.07
N GLY A 238 19.74 17.10 12.19
CA GLY A 238 19.53 17.96 13.37
C GLY A 238 18.51 17.42 14.38
N SER A 239 17.98 16.21 14.17
CA SER A 239 17.03 15.58 15.07
C SER A 239 17.30 14.07 15.19
N PRO A 240 17.22 13.49 16.40
CA PRO A 240 17.30 12.05 16.59
C PRO A 240 16.21 11.30 15.83
N ALA A 241 16.50 10.06 15.45
CA ALA A 241 15.54 9.17 14.79
C ALA A 241 14.86 8.24 15.81
N ALA A 242 13.55 8.05 15.68
CA ALA A 242 12.84 6.92 16.29
C ALA A 242 12.89 5.73 15.34
N LEU A 243 13.50 4.63 15.79
CA LEU A 243 13.85 3.47 14.99
C LEU A 243 13.16 2.22 15.57
N PRO A 244 11.99 1.82 15.04
CA PRO A 244 11.33 0.57 15.41
C PRO A 244 12.14 -0.64 14.90
N LEU A 245 12.78 -1.38 15.82
CA LEU A 245 13.78 -2.39 15.46
C LEU A 245 13.22 -3.58 14.65
N ASP A 246 11.93 -3.85 14.77
CA ASP A 246 11.21 -4.91 14.07
C ASP A 246 11.04 -4.64 12.56
N THR A 247 10.95 -3.37 12.15
CA THR A 247 10.81 -2.96 10.75
C THR A 247 12.12 -2.49 10.10
N MET A 248 13.16 -2.26 10.90
CA MET A 248 14.48 -1.87 10.44
C MET A 248 15.23 -3.03 9.79
N ILE A 249 16.37 -2.74 9.13
CA ILE A 249 17.22 -3.80 8.56
C ILE A 249 17.63 -4.79 9.66
N PRO A 250 17.67 -6.11 9.40
CA PRO A 250 17.89 -7.12 10.44
C PRO A 250 19.16 -6.91 11.27
N GLY A 251 20.19 -6.29 10.68
CA GLY A 251 21.44 -5.98 11.36
C GLY A 251 21.32 -4.96 12.49
N TRP A 252 20.35 -4.04 12.47
CA TRP A 252 20.13 -3.09 13.56
C TRP A 252 19.55 -3.80 14.79
N ALA A 253 18.49 -4.60 14.61
CA ALA A 253 17.91 -5.40 15.68
C ALA A 253 18.96 -6.31 16.33
N GLU A 254 19.69 -7.09 15.52
CA GLU A 254 20.75 -8.00 16.01
C GLU A 254 21.89 -7.25 16.72
N ALA A 255 22.25 -6.04 16.28
CA ALA A 255 23.34 -5.26 16.87
C ALA A 255 22.97 -4.61 18.20
N LEU A 256 21.73 -4.15 18.34
CA LEU A 256 21.28 -3.31 19.46
C LEU A 256 20.53 -4.07 20.54
N GLU A 257 20.01 -5.27 20.27
CA GLU A 257 19.35 -6.10 21.29
C GLU A 257 20.27 -6.30 22.52
N GLY A 258 19.72 -6.03 23.70
CA GLY A 258 20.43 -6.13 24.97
C GLY A 258 21.50 -5.04 25.20
N LYS A 259 21.66 -4.09 24.28
CA LYS A 259 22.46 -2.88 24.55
C LYS A 259 21.72 -1.95 25.50
N LYS A 260 22.43 -1.04 26.16
CA LYS A 260 21.85 -0.14 27.16
C LYS A 260 21.61 1.26 26.62
N VAL A 261 20.48 1.85 26.99
CA VAL A 261 20.23 3.29 26.84
C VAL A 261 21.34 4.10 27.54
N GLY A 262 21.70 5.24 26.94
CA GLY A 262 22.82 6.09 27.35
C GLY A 262 24.19 5.63 26.79
N SER A 263 24.23 4.69 25.86
CA SER A 263 25.46 4.14 25.29
C SER A 263 25.80 4.74 23.93
N ARG A 264 27.11 4.83 23.62
CA ARG A 264 27.64 4.92 22.25
C ARG A 264 28.05 3.54 21.80
N VAL A 265 27.42 3.02 20.75
CA VAL A 265 27.71 1.71 20.18
C VAL A 265 28.32 1.88 18.80
N ILE A 266 29.42 1.19 18.53
CA ILE A 266 29.90 0.98 17.16
C ILE A 266 29.39 -0.38 16.68
N MET A 267 28.87 -0.42 15.46
CA MET A 267 28.42 -1.66 14.85
C MET A 267 28.85 -1.79 13.40
N SER A 268 29.13 -3.02 12.99
CA SER A 268 29.40 -3.41 11.60
C SER A 268 28.31 -4.38 11.17
N ILE A 269 27.65 -4.07 10.05
CA ILE A 269 26.54 -4.85 9.51
C ILE A 269 26.95 -5.35 8.11
N PRO A 270 27.01 -6.67 7.88
CA PRO A 270 27.30 -7.21 6.55
C PRO A 270 26.15 -6.97 5.58
N ALA A 271 26.45 -6.90 4.28
CA ALA A 271 25.47 -6.60 3.23
C ALA A 271 24.18 -7.44 3.32
N GLU A 272 24.29 -8.73 3.65
CA GLU A 272 23.16 -9.67 3.78
C GLU A 272 22.20 -9.35 4.95
N LYS A 273 22.65 -8.56 5.92
CA LYS A 273 21.87 -8.07 7.06
C LYS A 273 21.53 -6.58 6.94
N ALA A 274 21.95 -5.94 5.85
CA ALA A 274 21.66 -4.55 5.50
C ALA A 274 20.77 -4.49 4.25
N TYR A 275 21.19 -3.77 3.21
CA TYR A 275 20.42 -3.56 1.99
C TYR A 275 20.85 -4.47 0.83
N GLY A 276 21.88 -5.30 1.00
CA GLY A 276 22.41 -6.17 -0.05
C GLY A 276 23.56 -5.55 -0.85
N THR A 277 23.92 -6.20 -1.94
CA THR A 277 25.04 -5.84 -2.81
C THR A 277 24.60 -4.92 -3.96
N ALA A 278 25.57 -4.27 -4.61
CA ALA A 278 25.28 -3.39 -5.75
C ALA A 278 24.63 -4.13 -6.93
N GLU A 279 24.90 -5.44 -7.09
CA GLU A 279 24.27 -6.27 -8.11
C GLU A 279 22.79 -6.52 -7.81
N GLU A 280 22.44 -6.72 -6.54
CA GLU A 280 21.06 -6.97 -6.10
C GLU A 280 20.22 -5.69 -6.11
N LEU A 281 20.82 -4.56 -5.73
CA LEU A 281 20.13 -3.27 -5.63
C LEU A 281 19.96 -2.55 -6.98
N GLY A 282 20.84 -2.80 -7.95
CA GLY A 282 20.86 -2.08 -9.23
C GLY A 282 21.52 -0.69 -9.14
N GLU A 283 21.89 -0.15 -10.30
CA GLU A 283 22.72 1.09 -10.40
C GLU A 283 22.01 2.36 -9.92
N ASP A 284 20.67 2.36 -9.86
CA ASP A 284 19.85 3.54 -9.52
C ASP A 284 19.29 3.48 -8.07
N SER A 285 19.79 2.57 -7.23
CA SER A 285 19.30 2.42 -5.86
C SER A 285 19.66 3.62 -4.97
N GLU A 286 18.70 4.06 -4.15
CA GLU A 286 18.91 5.09 -3.13
C GLU A 286 19.55 4.52 -1.85
N TYR A 287 19.64 3.19 -1.73
CA TYR A 287 20.23 2.51 -0.57
C TYR A 287 21.73 2.24 -0.74
N PRO A 288 22.53 2.31 0.33
CA PRO A 288 23.96 2.02 0.25
C PRO A 288 24.18 0.52 0.06
N ALA A 289 24.89 0.16 -1.01
CA ALA A 289 25.31 -1.21 -1.27
C ALA A 289 26.49 -1.63 -0.38
N GLY A 290 26.51 -2.90 0.02
CA GLY A 290 27.64 -3.54 0.68
C GLY A 290 27.61 -3.49 2.21
N ASP A 291 28.77 -3.74 2.82
CA ASP A 291 28.91 -3.77 4.27
C ASP A 291 28.92 -2.34 4.84
N LEU A 292 28.25 -2.14 5.98
CA LEU A 292 28.04 -0.82 6.58
C LEU A 292 28.63 -0.77 7.99
N VAL A 293 29.06 0.42 8.40
CA VAL A 293 29.44 0.72 9.78
C VAL A 293 28.58 1.85 10.29
N PHE A 294 28.06 1.69 11.51
CA PHE A 294 27.34 2.74 12.20
C PHE A 294 28.00 3.04 13.55
N VAL A 295 27.93 4.29 13.96
CA VAL A 295 28.07 4.68 15.37
C VAL A 295 26.75 5.27 15.81
N VAL A 296 26.21 4.73 16.89
CA VAL A 296 24.85 5.01 17.37
C VAL A 296 24.91 5.43 18.83
N ASP A 297 24.31 6.57 19.14
CA ASP A 297 24.04 7.07 20.49
C ASP A 297 22.62 6.73 20.85
N LEU A 298 22.46 5.84 21.82
CA LEU A 298 21.16 5.32 22.27
C LEU A 298 20.59 6.27 23.32
N LEU A 299 19.64 7.12 22.93
CA LEU A 299 19.12 8.20 23.78
C LEU A 299 17.95 7.72 24.66
N ALA A 300 17.03 6.94 24.07
CA ALA A 300 15.90 6.34 24.77
C ALA A 300 15.48 5.01 24.10
N SER A 301 14.70 4.21 24.82
CA SER A 301 14.06 3.00 24.30
C SER A 301 12.63 2.93 24.80
N TYR A 302 11.71 2.53 23.93
CA TYR A 302 10.30 2.38 24.26
C TYR A 302 9.85 0.97 23.87
N ASP A 303 9.36 0.22 24.87
CA ASP A 303 8.77 -1.10 24.67
C ASP A 303 7.61 -0.98 23.68
N THR A 304 7.82 -1.52 22.48
CA THR A 304 6.85 -1.57 21.40
C THR A 304 6.28 -2.98 21.44
N PRO A 305 5.03 -3.17 21.93
CA PRO A 305 4.47 -4.50 22.03
C PRO A 305 4.42 -5.11 20.63
N GLU A 306 4.76 -6.40 20.54
CA GLU A 306 4.51 -7.17 19.33
C GLU A 306 3.04 -6.96 18.93
N PRO A 307 2.76 -6.53 17.68
CA PRO A 307 1.40 -6.28 17.25
C PRO A 307 0.56 -7.53 17.53
N GLU A 308 -0.65 -7.33 18.07
CA GLU A 308 -1.54 -8.45 18.33
C GLU A 308 -1.73 -9.23 17.03
N PRO A 309 -1.53 -10.56 17.04
CA PRO A 309 -1.62 -11.34 15.82
C PRO A 309 -3.00 -11.16 15.22
N LEU A 310 -3.04 -10.86 13.91
CA LEU A 310 -4.30 -10.74 13.18
C LEU A 310 -5.12 -12.02 13.36
N PRO A 311 -6.45 -11.92 13.46
CA PRO A 311 -7.31 -13.08 13.49
C PRO A 311 -6.98 -14.05 12.34
N ASP A 312 -6.88 -15.35 12.65
CA ASP A 312 -6.73 -16.37 11.62
C ASP A 312 -7.86 -16.26 10.60
N PRO A 313 -7.59 -16.43 9.29
CA PRO A 313 -8.63 -16.40 8.29
C PRO A 313 -9.67 -17.49 8.57
N THR A 314 -10.92 -17.19 8.29
CA THR A 314 -12.03 -18.12 8.50
C THR A 314 -12.76 -18.38 7.19
N ALA A 315 -13.38 -19.56 7.09
CA ALA A 315 -14.14 -19.97 5.93
C ALA A 315 -15.57 -20.37 6.32
N SER A 316 -16.53 -19.97 5.50
CA SER A 316 -17.91 -20.42 5.57
C SER A 316 -18.34 -20.97 4.21
N VAL A 317 -18.57 -22.27 4.14
CA VAL A 317 -19.09 -22.91 2.93
C VAL A 317 -20.54 -22.50 2.71
N VAL A 318 -20.79 -21.78 1.61
CA VAL A 318 -22.11 -21.32 1.16
C VAL A 318 -22.80 -22.42 0.34
N ASN A 319 -22.03 -23.12 -0.49
CA ASN A 319 -22.46 -24.28 -1.27
C ASN A 319 -21.32 -25.30 -1.32
N GLU A 320 -21.61 -26.58 -1.07
CA GLU A 320 -20.59 -27.65 -1.13
C GLU A 320 -20.25 -28.08 -2.57
N GLY A 321 -21.04 -27.64 -3.56
CA GLY A 321 -20.94 -28.12 -4.93
C GLY A 321 -21.35 -29.60 -5.06
N ASP A 322 -21.67 -30.02 -6.27
CA ASP A 322 -22.01 -31.42 -6.58
C ASP A 322 -21.29 -31.96 -7.83
N GLY A 323 -20.37 -31.16 -8.39
CA GLY A 323 -19.58 -31.52 -9.55
C GLY A 323 -18.34 -32.37 -9.23
N ALA A 324 -17.37 -32.32 -10.15
CA ALA A 324 -16.09 -33.03 -10.03
C ALA A 324 -15.32 -32.55 -8.78
N GLU A 325 -14.58 -33.46 -8.15
CA GLU A 325 -13.66 -33.12 -7.06
C GLU A 325 -12.43 -32.46 -7.65
N VAL A 326 -11.99 -31.37 -7.03
CA VAL A 326 -10.72 -30.72 -7.31
C VAL A 326 -9.60 -31.56 -6.71
N GLU A 327 -8.46 -31.62 -7.38
CA GLU A 327 -7.23 -32.24 -6.92
C GLU A 327 -6.07 -31.25 -6.95
N ASP A 328 -5.03 -31.51 -6.14
CA ASP A 328 -3.76 -30.78 -6.21
C ASP A 328 -3.13 -30.92 -7.61
N GLY A 329 -2.75 -29.80 -8.19
CA GLY A 329 -2.28 -29.64 -9.57
C GLY A 329 -3.36 -29.20 -10.56
N ASP A 330 -4.65 -29.21 -10.18
CA ASP A 330 -5.74 -28.76 -11.06
C ASP A 330 -5.66 -27.26 -11.33
N THR A 331 -6.12 -26.88 -12.53
CA THR A 331 -6.34 -25.47 -12.90
C THR A 331 -7.84 -25.20 -12.89
N LEU A 332 -8.27 -24.21 -12.13
CA LEU A 332 -9.67 -23.88 -11.91
C LEU A 332 -10.04 -22.57 -12.59
N LEU A 333 -11.27 -22.49 -13.11
CA LEU A 333 -11.94 -21.22 -13.31
C LEU A 333 -12.71 -20.89 -12.03
N VAL A 334 -12.30 -19.83 -11.34
CA VAL A 334 -12.88 -19.42 -10.06
C VAL A 334 -13.51 -18.04 -10.20
N ARG A 335 -14.76 -17.92 -9.77
CA ARG A 335 -15.43 -16.63 -9.63
C ARG A 335 -15.19 -16.07 -8.23
N THR A 336 -14.59 -14.90 -8.16
CA THR A 336 -14.34 -14.17 -6.92
C THR A 336 -15.28 -12.98 -6.80
N SER A 337 -15.76 -12.70 -5.60
CA SER A 337 -16.54 -11.49 -5.33
C SER A 337 -16.32 -11.01 -3.91
N PRO A 338 -16.08 -9.70 -3.67
CA PRO A 338 -16.27 -9.10 -2.36
C PRO A 338 -17.70 -9.37 -1.87
N VAL A 339 -17.85 -9.60 -0.57
CA VAL A 339 -19.14 -9.85 0.09
C VAL A 339 -19.43 -8.70 1.04
N GLU A 340 -20.54 -8.01 0.80
CA GLU A 340 -21.09 -6.96 1.68
C GLU A 340 -22.49 -7.37 2.12
N ASP A 341 -22.79 -7.25 3.41
CA ASP A 341 -24.07 -7.70 4.00
C ASP A 341 -24.47 -9.15 3.64
N GLY A 342 -23.49 -10.01 3.38
CA GLY A 342 -23.67 -11.42 2.99
C GLY A 342 -23.94 -11.65 1.49
N GLU A 343 -24.04 -10.58 0.69
CA GLU A 343 -24.33 -10.62 -0.73
C GLU A 343 -23.06 -10.32 -1.56
N PRO A 344 -22.81 -11.08 -2.65
CA PRO A 344 -21.71 -10.82 -3.55
C PRO A 344 -21.96 -9.53 -4.34
N GLN A 345 -20.90 -8.72 -4.50
CA GLN A 345 -20.95 -7.42 -5.16
C GLN A 345 -20.40 -7.49 -6.59
N GLN A 346 -19.08 -7.37 -6.74
CA GLN A 346 -18.39 -7.29 -8.03
C GLN A 346 -17.76 -8.65 -8.36
N GLU A 347 -18.55 -9.50 -9.02
CA GLU A 347 -18.10 -10.81 -9.45
C GLU A 347 -17.09 -10.72 -10.61
N GLN A 348 -15.97 -11.42 -10.47
CA GLN A 348 -14.91 -11.50 -11.47
C GLN A 348 -14.45 -12.95 -11.60
N ASP A 349 -14.27 -13.41 -12.84
CA ASP A 349 -13.77 -14.75 -13.12
C ASP A 349 -12.25 -14.70 -13.36
N GLN A 350 -11.52 -15.59 -12.69
CA GLN A 350 -10.07 -15.71 -12.81
C GLN A 350 -9.64 -17.17 -12.88
N VAL A 351 -8.50 -17.42 -13.52
CA VAL A 351 -7.87 -18.73 -13.52
C VAL A 351 -6.99 -18.86 -12.28
N MET A 352 -7.11 -19.97 -11.58
CA MET A 352 -6.32 -20.28 -10.38
C MET A 352 -5.78 -21.70 -10.47
N ARG A 353 -4.47 -21.86 -10.24
CA ARG A 353 -3.85 -23.18 -10.16
C ARG A 353 -3.76 -23.58 -8.69
N ILE A 354 -4.20 -24.79 -8.36
CA ILE A 354 -4.07 -25.35 -7.02
C ILE A 354 -2.73 -26.08 -6.97
N ASP A 355 -1.69 -25.41 -6.50
CA ASP A 355 -0.34 -25.98 -6.44
C ASP A 355 0.49 -25.38 -5.27
N ASP A 356 1.76 -25.80 -5.20
CA ASP A 356 2.70 -25.35 -4.17
C ASP A 356 2.87 -23.81 -4.16
N ASP A 357 2.82 -23.14 -5.32
CA ASP A 357 2.95 -21.68 -5.40
C ASP A 357 1.74 -20.99 -4.74
N LEU A 358 0.53 -21.52 -4.94
CA LEU A 358 -0.66 -21.07 -4.21
C LEU A 358 -0.55 -21.40 -2.71
N ALA A 359 -0.06 -22.59 -2.34
CA ALA A 359 0.10 -22.96 -0.94
C ALA A 359 1.14 -22.10 -0.20
N GLU A 360 2.18 -21.64 -0.90
CA GLU A 360 3.21 -20.73 -0.36
C GLU A 360 2.68 -19.31 -0.19
N SER A 361 1.80 -18.85 -1.09
CA SER A 361 1.22 -17.50 -1.05
C SER A 361 -0.03 -17.39 -0.17
N ASP A 362 -0.90 -18.39 -0.19
CA ASP A 362 -2.13 -18.46 0.61
C ASP A 362 -2.52 -19.94 0.88
N GLN A 363 -1.86 -20.52 1.90
CA GLN A 363 -2.15 -21.89 2.35
C GLN A 363 -3.62 -22.09 2.74
N PHE A 364 -4.27 -21.07 3.29
CA PHE A 364 -5.65 -21.21 3.75
C PHE A 364 -6.61 -21.34 2.57
N LEU A 365 -6.47 -20.49 1.56
CA LEU A 365 -7.24 -20.56 0.32
C LEU A 365 -6.96 -21.86 -0.43
N HIS A 366 -5.69 -22.25 -0.54
CA HIS A 366 -5.29 -23.53 -1.13
C HIS A 366 -6.06 -24.69 -0.48
N ASP A 367 -6.02 -24.79 0.85
CA ASP A 367 -6.68 -25.87 1.60
C ASP A 367 -8.21 -25.83 1.45
N GLN A 368 -8.82 -24.65 1.30
CA GLN A 368 -10.27 -24.55 1.06
C GLN A 368 -10.67 -25.04 -0.34
N LEU A 369 -9.83 -24.88 -1.35
CA LEU A 369 -10.15 -25.20 -2.73
C LEU A 369 -9.66 -26.58 -3.17
N ALA A 370 -8.55 -27.08 -2.62
CA ALA A 370 -7.94 -28.35 -3.04
C ALA A 370 -8.82 -29.59 -2.80
N ASP A 371 -9.74 -29.54 -1.83
CA ASP A 371 -10.72 -30.61 -1.55
C ASP A 371 -12.16 -30.21 -1.97
N ALA A 372 -12.32 -29.09 -2.67
CA ALA A 372 -13.61 -28.59 -3.10
C ALA A 372 -14.19 -29.41 -4.26
N ARG A 373 -15.48 -29.16 -4.56
CA ARG A 373 -16.12 -29.65 -5.78
C ARG A 373 -16.45 -28.51 -6.71
N VAL A 374 -16.53 -28.78 -8.01
CA VAL A 374 -17.13 -27.84 -8.96
C VAL A 374 -18.54 -27.46 -8.49
N GLY A 375 -18.82 -26.15 -8.46
CA GLY A 375 -20.01 -25.53 -7.89
C GLY A 375 -19.88 -25.14 -6.41
N THR A 376 -18.75 -25.44 -5.75
CA THR A 376 -18.49 -24.99 -4.38
C THR A 376 -18.42 -23.49 -4.34
N SER A 377 -19.08 -22.87 -3.35
CA SER A 377 -18.92 -21.47 -3.01
C SER A 377 -18.51 -21.37 -1.55
N VAL A 378 -17.38 -20.72 -1.27
CA VAL A 378 -16.86 -20.51 0.08
C VAL A 378 -16.59 -19.03 0.29
N ASP A 379 -17.10 -18.50 1.40
CA ASP A 379 -16.77 -17.15 1.86
C ASP A 379 -15.53 -17.26 2.74
N ILE A 380 -14.45 -16.60 2.35
CA ILE A 380 -13.23 -16.50 3.14
C ILE A 380 -13.14 -15.10 3.69
N THR A 381 -13.09 -15.01 5.02
CA THR A 381 -12.88 -13.76 5.75
C THR A 381 -11.43 -13.71 6.22
N SER A 382 -10.71 -12.69 5.76
CA SER A 382 -9.35 -12.38 6.20
C SER A 382 -9.32 -11.03 6.93
N SER A 383 -8.34 -10.88 7.80
CA SER A 383 -8.11 -9.64 8.56
C SER A 383 -6.82 -8.98 8.07
N ALA A 384 -6.82 -7.66 8.01
CA ALA A 384 -5.63 -6.84 7.77
C ALA A 384 -5.62 -5.66 8.74
N ASP A 385 -4.43 -5.27 9.20
CA ASP A 385 -4.25 -3.96 9.84
C ASP A 385 -4.24 -2.90 8.72
N ASP A 386 -5.02 -1.85 8.90
CA ASP A 386 -5.13 -0.78 7.90
C ASP A 386 -4.09 0.35 8.05
N GLY A 387 -3.09 0.12 8.90
CA GLY A 387 -2.05 1.08 9.26
C GLY A 387 -2.47 2.06 10.36
N THR A 388 -3.70 1.95 10.86
CA THR A 388 -4.25 2.83 11.91
C THR A 388 -4.27 2.17 13.29
N GLY A 389 -3.83 0.91 13.39
CA GLY A 389 -4.06 0.05 14.56
C GLY A 389 -5.44 -0.61 14.57
N GLN A 390 -6.25 -0.37 13.53
CA GLN A 390 -7.55 -1.01 13.37
C GLN A 390 -7.44 -2.24 12.46
N VAL A 391 -8.03 -3.33 12.93
CA VAL A 391 -8.17 -4.55 12.15
C VAL A 391 -9.41 -4.44 11.28
N GLN A 392 -9.22 -4.42 9.96
CA GLN A 392 -10.29 -4.50 8.98
C GLN A 392 -10.47 -5.96 8.52
N GLU A 393 -11.71 -6.45 8.55
CA GLU A 393 -12.05 -7.75 8.01
C GLU A 393 -12.63 -7.60 6.59
N THR A 394 -12.09 -8.35 5.64
CA THR A 394 -12.62 -8.42 4.28
C THR A 394 -13.11 -9.83 4.02
N THR A 395 -14.30 -9.96 3.41
CA THR A 395 -14.84 -11.26 3.01
C THR A 395 -14.90 -11.35 1.48
N VAL A 396 -14.29 -12.40 0.93
CA VAL A 396 -14.33 -12.72 -0.50
C VAL A 396 -14.98 -14.08 -0.69
N ARG A 397 -16.01 -14.14 -1.56
CA ARG A 397 -16.62 -15.37 -2.01
C ARG A 397 -15.83 -15.94 -3.17
N TYR A 398 -15.32 -17.15 -3.02
CA TYR A 398 -14.71 -17.94 -4.08
C TYR A 398 -15.70 -19.01 -4.53
N THR A 399 -16.02 -19.04 -5.82
CA THR A 399 -16.91 -20.05 -6.42
C THR A 399 -16.19 -20.81 -7.52
N VAL A 400 -16.01 -22.12 -7.34
CA VAL A 400 -15.38 -22.99 -8.34
C VAL A 400 -16.37 -23.22 -9.49
N GLN A 401 -16.11 -22.64 -10.66
CA GLN A 401 -16.98 -22.74 -11.83
C GLN A 401 -16.72 -24.03 -12.62
N GLU A 402 -15.44 -24.33 -12.87
CA GLU A 402 -15.01 -25.46 -13.69
C GLU A 402 -13.56 -25.85 -13.36
N ILE A 403 -13.21 -27.13 -13.54
CA ILE A 403 -11.83 -27.59 -13.62
C ILE A 403 -11.44 -27.55 -15.09
N LEU A 404 -10.45 -26.72 -15.43
CA LEU A 404 -9.99 -26.50 -16.78
C LEU A 404 -9.08 -27.65 -17.23
N PRO A 405 -9.23 -28.16 -18.47
CA PRO A 405 -8.28 -29.12 -19.03
C PRO A 405 -6.92 -28.45 -19.30
N ASP A 406 -5.83 -29.21 -19.18
CA ASP A 406 -4.48 -28.71 -19.48
C ASP A 406 -4.28 -28.34 -20.97
N SER A 407 -5.02 -28.98 -21.87
CA SER A 407 -4.96 -28.71 -23.31
C SER A 407 -6.14 -29.31 -24.09
N PRO A 408 -6.43 -28.83 -25.31
CA PRO A 408 -7.37 -29.46 -26.23
C PRO A 408 -6.99 -30.89 -26.63
N GLU A 409 -7.97 -31.80 -26.63
CA GLU A 409 -7.78 -33.17 -27.09
C GLU A 409 -8.18 -33.35 -28.56
N GLY A 410 -7.31 -33.96 -29.38
CA GLY A 410 -7.67 -34.39 -30.73
C GLY A 410 -6.52 -34.38 -31.72
N GLU A 411 -6.81 -34.80 -32.96
CA GLU A 411 -5.86 -34.67 -34.06
C GLU A 411 -5.94 -33.26 -34.65
N MET A 412 -4.82 -32.53 -34.62
CA MET A 412 -4.73 -31.20 -35.21
C MET A 412 -4.85 -31.27 -36.74
N ALA A 413 -5.86 -30.59 -37.28
CA ALA A 413 -6.03 -30.42 -38.71
C ALA A 413 -4.96 -29.47 -39.28
N ALA A 414 -4.54 -29.73 -40.52
CA ALA A 414 -3.65 -28.82 -41.23
C ALA A 414 -4.34 -27.46 -41.50
N SER A 415 -3.60 -26.37 -41.40
CA SER A 415 -4.12 -25.04 -41.73
C SER A 415 -4.51 -24.95 -43.21
N THR A 416 -5.63 -24.29 -43.49
CA THR A 416 -6.15 -24.10 -44.85
C THR A 416 -5.29 -23.13 -45.67
N ASP A 417 -5.41 -23.21 -47.01
CA ASP A 417 -4.67 -22.34 -47.94
C ASP A 417 -4.89 -20.86 -47.60
N GLY A 418 -3.79 -20.13 -47.34
CA GLY A 418 -3.80 -18.71 -46.98
C GLY A 418 -3.51 -18.43 -45.50
N LEU A 419 -3.54 -19.45 -44.64
CA LEU A 419 -3.10 -19.35 -43.25
C LEU A 419 -1.78 -20.11 -43.02
N PRO A 420 -0.93 -19.66 -42.09
CA PRO A 420 0.29 -20.38 -41.74
C PRO A 420 0.00 -21.74 -41.11
N GLN A 421 0.89 -22.70 -41.30
CA GLN A 421 0.78 -24.00 -40.63
C GLN A 421 1.06 -23.84 -39.14
N VAL A 422 0.33 -24.62 -38.33
CA VAL A 422 0.55 -24.71 -36.89
C VAL A 422 1.05 -26.10 -36.56
N SER A 423 2.04 -26.19 -35.69
CA SER A 423 2.60 -27.45 -35.18
C SER A 423 2.68 -27.44 -33.67
N GLU A 424 2.78 -28.62 -33.06
CA GLU A 424 3.05 -28.74 -31.62
C GLU A 424 4.54 -28.55 -31.34
N GLY A 425 4.85 -27.60 -30.45
CA GLY A 425 6.18 -27.34 -29.90
C GLY A 425 6.48 -28.17 -28.66
N GLU A 426 7.50 -27.75 -27.91
CA GLU A 426 7.81 -28.35 -26.60
C GLU A 426 6.64 -28.14 -25.62
N SER A 427 6.39 -29.13 -24.78
CA SER A 427 5.33 -29.10 -23.75
C SER A 427 3.91 -28.77 -24.26
N GLY A 428 3.62 -28.98 -25.56
CA GLY A 428 2.28 -28.77 -26.13
C GLY A 428 1.99 -27.34 -26.59
N THR A 429 2.92 -26.40 -26.42
CA THR A 429 2.79 -25.03 -26.88
C THR A 429 2.65 -24.99 -28.41
N PRO A 430 1.62 -24.35 -28.97
CA PRO A 430 1.45 -24.24 -30.42
C PRO A 430 2.52 -23.34 -31.03
N GLN A 431 3.12 -23.78 -32.13
CA GLN A 431 4.07 -23.01 -32.93
C GLN A 431 3.43 -22.64 -34.26
N ILE A 432 3.37 -21.34 -34.54
CA ILE A 432 2.88 -20.78 -35.80
C ILE A 432 4.07 -20.64 -36.74
N GLU A 433 4.05 -21.31 -37.90
CA GLU A 433 5.08 -21.10 -38.92
C GLU A 433 5.08 -19.64 -39.38
N LYS A 434 6.25 -19.13 -39.77
CA LYS A 434 6.35 -17.76 -40.29
C LYS A 434 5.37 -17.55 -41.46
N PRO A 435 4.42 -16.62 -41.34
CA PRO A 435 3.46 -16.32 -42.40
C PRO A 435 4.15 -15.89 -43.70
N SER A 436 3.46 -16.15 -44.81
CA SER A 436 3.93 -15.77 -46.14
C SER A 436 2.79 -15.18 -46.96
N GLY A 437 3.06 -14.08 -47.64
CA GLY A 437 2.04 -13.35 -48.41
C GLY A 437 1.36 -12.25 -47.60
N GLU A 438 0.33 -11.67 -48.22
CA GLU A 438 -0.50 -10.62 -47.61
C GLU A 438 -1.47 -11.27 -46.60
N ALA A 439 -1.69 -10.60 -45.47
CA ALA A 439 -2.66 -11.03 -44.48
C ALA A 439 -4.09 -10.92 -45.07
N PRO A 440 -5.04 -11.75 -44.60
CA PRO A 440 -6.46 -11.56 -44.89
C PRO A 440 -6.97 -10.18 -44.44
N ASP A 441 -7.81 -9.55 -45.28
CA ASP A 441 -8.43 -8.24 -44.98
C ASP A 441 -9.57 -8.33 -43.95
N ASP A 442 -10.09 -9.54 -43.68
CA ASP A 442 -11.16 -9.82 -42.72
C ASP A 442 -10.64 -10.79 -41.65
N VAL A 443 -11.31 -10.86 -40.49
CA VAL A 443 -11.02 -11.89 -39.48
C VAL A 443 -11.26 -13.28 -40.09
N VAL A 444 -10.23 -14.13 -40.09
CA VAL A 444 -10.31 -15.52 -40.56
C VAL A 444 -10.03 -16.47 -39.41
N THR A 445 -11.03 -17.28 -39.09
CA THR A 445 -10.97 -18.28 -38.03
C THR A 445 -10.94 -19.68 -38.62
N GLN A 446 -10.01 -20.51 -38.15
CA GLN A 446 -9.96 -21.93 -38.43
C GLN A 446 -9.84 -22.74 -37.13
N THR A 447 -10.82 -23.59 -36.87
CA THR A 447 -10.71 -24.64 -35.85
C THR A 447 -9.69 -25.69 -36.30
N LEU A 448 -8.59 -25.82 -35.56
CA LEU A 448 -7.52 -26.79 -35.82
C LEU A 448 -7.76 -28.08 -35.04
N ILE A 449 -8.19 -27.98 -33.78
CA ILE A 449 -8.69 -29.10 -32.98
C ILE A 449 -10.11 -28.74 -32.59
N ALA A 450 -11.06 -29.63 -32.90
CA ALA A 450 -12.46 -29.39 -32.60
C ALA A 450 -12.80 -29.88 -31.19
N GLY A 451 -13.16 -28.95 -30.32
CA GLY A 451 -13.70 -29.26 -28.99
C GLY A 451 -15.13 -29.77 -29.05
N ASP A 452 -15.53 -30.47 -28.00
CA ASP A 452 -16.87 -31.04 -27.82
C ASP A 452 -17.64 -30.39 -26.66
N GLY A 453 -17.04 -29.41 -25.97
CA GLY A 453 -17.65 -28.68 -24.86
C GLY A 453 -18.72 -27.66 -25.28
N ALA A 454 -19.04 -26.77 -24.32
CA ALA A 454 -20.01 -25.70 -24.50
C ALA A 454 -19.61 -24.76 -25.64
N GLU A 455 -20.62 -24.20 -26.32
CA GLU A 455 -20.41 -23.16 -27.34
C GLU A 455 -20.21 -21.82 -26.65
N VAL A 456 -19.14 -21.11 -27.02
CA VAL A 456 -18.80 -19.77 -26.52
C VAL A 456 -19.80 -18.75 -27.05
N LYS A 457 -20.41 -17.97 -26.16
CA LYS A 457 -21.31 -16.86 -26.47
C LYS A 457 -20.60 -15.52 -26.40
N ALA A 458 -21.20 -14.50 -27.01
CA ALA A 458 -20.66 -13.14 -27.06
C ALA A 458 -20.41 -12.51 -25.67
N GLU A 459 -21.24 -12.85 -24.69
CA GLU A 459 -21.17 -12.33 -23.32
C GLU A 459 -20.47 -13.29 -22.35
N ASP A 460 -19.84 -14.37 -22.82
CA ASP A 460 -19.15 -15.30 -21.94
C ASP A 460 -17.78 -14.76 -21.51
N THR A 461 -17.34 -15.18 -20.32
CA THR A 461 -15.92 -15.17 -19.96
C THR A 461 -15.30 -16.46 -20.47
N VAL A 462 -14.22 -16.35 -21.25
CA VAL A 462 -13.45 -17.48 -21.76
C VAL A 462 -12.16 -17.65 -20.96
N ALA A 463 -11.86 -18.88 -20.57
CA ALA A 463 -10.55 -19.25 -20.03
C ALA A 463 -9.73 -19.89 -21.14
N VAL A 464 -8.58 -19.31 -21.45
CA VAL A 464 -7.81 -19.67 -22.64
C VAL A 464 -6.32 -19.76 -22.37
N ASP A 465 -5.67 -20.62 -23.13
CA ASP A 465 -4.26 -20.50 -23.44
C ASP A 465 -4.07 -19.96 -24.85
N TYR A 466 -3.03 -19.17 -25.10
CA TYR A 466 -2.79 -18.59 -26.41
C TYR A 466 -1.32 -18.27 -26.72
N VAL A 467 -1.04 -18.20 -28.02
CA VAL A 467 0.18 -17.64 -28.58
C VAL A 467 -0.22 -16.59 -29.62
N GLY A 468 0.21 -15.35 -29.42
CA GLY A 468 0.07 -14.25 -30.36
C GLY A 468 1.38 -13.97 -31.09
N VAL A 469 1.35 -13.95 -32.43
CA VAL A 469 2.48 -13.58 -33.28
C VAL A 469 2.11 -12.45 -34.23
N ARG A 470 3.09 -11.63 -34.59
CA ARG A 470 2.90 -10.60 -35.63
C ARG A 470 2.90 -11.25 -37.01
N TRP A 471 2.03 -10.81 -37.90
CA TRP A 471 2.02 -11.31 -39.27
C TRP A 471 3.29 -10.90 -40.04
N GLU A 472 3.88 -9.73 -39.76
CA GLU A 472 5.01 -9.20 -40.53
C GLU A 472 6.25 -10.12 -40.48
N ASP A 473 6.59 -10.59 -39.29
CA ASP A 473 7.84 -11.30 -39.02
C ASP A 473 7.63 -12.70 -38.45
N GLY A 474 6.46 -13.02 -37.92
CA GLY A 474 6.16 -14.27 -37.22
C GLY A 474 6.72 -14.30 -35.80
N GLU A 475 7.16 -13.16 -35.24
CA GLU A 475 7.67 -13.08 -33.87
C GLU A 475 6.51 -13.12 -32.87
N VAL A 476 6.70 -13.91 -31.81
CA VAL A 476 5.79 -13.95 -30.66
C VAL A 476 5.87 -12.60 -29.95
N PHE A 477 4.72 -11.99 -29.69
CA PHE A 477 4.63 -10.76 -28.89
C PHE A 477 3.94 -11.00 -27.55
N ASP A 478 3.14 -12.06 -27.43
CA ASP A 478 2.43 -12.42 -26.19
C ASP A 478 2.10 -13.92 -26.18
N SER A 479 2.26 -14.57 -25.03
CA SER A 479 1.90 -15.97 -24.83
C SER A 479 1.58 -16.29 -23.36
N SER A 480 0.45 -16.94 -23.11
CA SER A 480 0.13 -17.50 -21.78
C SER A 480 0.98 -18.72 -21.43
N TYR A 481 1.40 -19.50 -22.42
CA TYR A 481 2.30 -20.64 -22.21
C TYR A 481 3.66 -20.23 -21.66
N GLU A 482 4.18 -19.06 -22.07
CA GLU A 482 5.43 -18.52 -21.50
C GLU A 482 5.25 -18.06 -20.05
N ARG A 483 4.02 -17.68 -19.66
CA ARG A 483 3.66 -17.37 -18.26
C ARG A 483 3.37 -18.61 -17.43
N GLY A 484 3.02 -19.73 -18.06
CA GLY A 484 2.77 -21.03 -17.41
C GLY A 484 1.36 -21.21 -16.83
N VAL A 485 0.46 -20.23 -16.98
CA VAL A 485 -0.92 -20.30 -16.50
C VAL A 485 -1.90 -19.72 -17.54
N PRO A 486 -3.05 -20.37 -17.78
CA PRO A 486 -4.10 -19.82 -18.64
C PRO A 486 -4.64 -18.48 -18.12
N THR A 487 -5.34 -17.74 -18.97
CA THR A 487 -5.93 -16.44 -18.60
C THR A 487 -7.43 -16.43 -18.90
N ALA A 488 -8.20 -15.78 -18.04
CA ALA A 488 -9.64 -15.57 -18.23
C ALA A 488 -9.93 -14.16 -18.75
N PHE A 489 -10.79 -14.03 -19.75
CA PHE A 489 -11.20 -12.74 -20.30
C PHE A 489 -12.71 -12.70 -20.58
N PRO A 490 -13.43 -11.64 -20.18
CA PRO A 490 -14.74 -11.34 -20.73
C PRO A 490 -14.60 -11.09 -22.24
N LEU A 491 -15.35 -11.82 -23.07
CA LEU A 491 -15.22 -11.70 -24.53
C LEU A 491 -15.63 -10.30 -25.06
N SER A 492 -16.37 -9.55 -24.26
CA SER A 492 -16.72 -8.14 -24.51
C SER A 492 -15.59 -7.15 -24.25
N ALA A 493 -14.54 -7.55 -23.54
CA ALA A 493 -13.42 -6.71 -23.11
C ALA A 493 -12.12 -6.92 -23.90
N VAL A 494 -12.12 -7.85 -24.88
CA VAL A 494 -10.97 -8.15 -25.74
C VAL A 494 -11.06 -7.43 -27.09
N ILE A 495 -9.99 -7.49 -27.89
CA ILE A 495 -9.98 -6.90 -29.24
C ILE A 495 -11.11 -7.49 -30.11
N PRO A 496 -11.72 -6.71 -31.02
CA PRO A 496 -12.85 -7.18 -31.83
C PRO A 496 -12.59 -8.48 -32.59
N GLY A 497 -11.35 -8.69 -33.06
CA GLY A 497 -10.98 -9.92 -33.75
C GLY A 497 -11.01 -11.18 -32.89
N TRP A 498 -10.79 -11.06 -31.57
CA TRP A 498 -10.99 -12.18 -30.64
C TRP A 498 -12.47 -12.45 -30.42
N SER A 499 -13.29 -11.42 -30.20
CA SER A 499 -14.73 -11.58 -30.05
C SER A 499 -15.35 -12.25 -31.28
N GLU A 500 -15.05 -11.75 -32.49
CA GLU A 500 -15.51 -12.34 -33.76
C GLU A 500 -14.92 -13.74 -33.99
N GLY A 501 -13.69 -13.98 -33.55
CA GLY A 501 -12.97 -15.23 -33.83
C GLY A 501 -13.34 -16.39 -32.91
N LEU A 502 -13.72 -16.11 -31.66
CA LEU A 502 -14.01 -17.11 -30.64
C LEU A 502 -15.51 -17.37 -30.44
N GLU A 503 -16.39 -16.40 -30.74
CA GLU A 503 -17.83 -16.61 -30.65
C GLU A 503 -18.28 -17.80 -31.53
N GLY A 504 -19.08 -18.69 -30.96
CA GLY A 504 -19.57 -19.91 -31.62
C GLY A 504 -18.56 -21.05 -31.71
N GLN A 505 -17.30 -20.85 -31.28
CA GLN A 505 -16.36 -21.95 -31.07
C GLN A 505 -16.75 -22.76 -29.84
N LYS A 506 -16.16 -23.94 -29.68
CA LYS A 506 -16.44 -24.84 -28.56
C LYS A 506 -15.30 -24.90 -27.57
N VAL A 507 -15.62 -24.98 -26.29
CA VAL A 507 -14.66 -25.38 -25.24
C VAL A 507 -14.01 -26.71 -25.61
N GLY A 508 -12.71 -26.81 -25.37
CA GLY A 508 -11.82 -27.87 -25.83
C GLY A 508 -11.29 -27.68 -27.25
N SER A 509 -11.53 -26.55 -27.92
CA SER A 509 -11.02 -26.29 -29.27
C SER A 509 -9.66 -25.62 -29.24
N ARG A 510 -8.80 -25.98 -30.21
CA ARG A 510 -7.65 -25.15 -30.64
C ARG A 510 -8.03 -24.41 -31.91
N VAL A 511 -7.92 -23.09 -31.91
CA VAL A 511 -8.40 -22.22 -32.99
C VAL A 511 -7.27 -21.32 -33.46
N LEU A 512 -7.03 -21.28 -34.77
CA LEU A 512 -6.15 -20.31 -35.43
C LEU A 512 -6.98 -19.12 -35.92
N ILE A 513 -6.61 -17.92 -35.52
CA ILE A 513 -7.31 -16.68 -35.85
C ILE A 513 -6.32 -15.72 -36.51
N SER A 514 -6.61 -15.29 -37.72
CA SER A 514 -5.94 -14.16 -38.38
C SER A 514 -6.78 -12.91 -38.17
N ILE A 515 -6.17 -11.85 -37.63
CA ILE A 515 -6.87 -10.61 -37.26
C ILE A 515 -6.21 -9.43 -37.99
N PRO A 516 -6.93 -8.70 -38.86
CA PRO A 516 -6.40 -7.51 -39.50
C PRO A 516 -6.23 -6.37 -38.48
N ALA A 517 -5.32 -5.43 -38.78
CA ALA A 517 -4.94 -4.36 -37.87
C ALA A 517 -6.13 -3.55 -37.30
N ASP A 518 -7.16 -3.27 -38.09
CA ASP A 518 -8.35 -2.50 -37.65
C ASP A 518 -9.26 -3.26 -36.68
N LYS A 519 -9.05 -4.58 -36.53
CA LYS A 519 -9.72 -5.46 -35.58
C LYS A 519 -8.81 -5.92 -34.43
N ALA A 520 -7.57 -5.44 -34.43
CA ALA A 520 -6.56 -5.65 -33.39
C ALA A 520 -6.25 -4.31 -32.69
N TYR A 521 -4.98 -3.90 -32.68
CA TYR A 521 -4.50 -2.67 -32.03
C TYR A 521 -4.21 -1.51 -33.00
N GLY A 522 -4.54 -1.67 -34.29
CA GLY A 522 -4.32 -0.64 -35.30
C GLY A 522 -2.92 -0.63 -35.91
N THR A 523 -2.63 0.44 -36.64
CA THR A 523 -1.37 0.66 -37.34
C THR A 523 -0.27 1.16 -36.39
N GLN A 524 0.98 1.11 -36.84
CA GLN A 524 2.12 1.59 -36.03
C GLN A 524 1.95 3.06 -35.61
N GLU A 525 1.39 3.90 -36.48
CA GLU A 525 1.16 5.31 -36.15
C GLU A 525 0.10 5.49 -35.04
N GLU A 526 -0.92 4.63 -35.01
CA GLU A 526 -1.98 4.66 -34.00
C GLU A 526 -1.48 4.16 -32.64
N VAL A 527 -0.73 3.06 -32.63
CA VAL A 527 -0.10 2.52 -31.42
C VAL A 527 0.97 3.47 -30.87
N ASP A 528 1.80 4.08 -31.72
CA ASP A 528 2.79 5.06 -31.24
C ASP A 528 2.12 6.28 -30.61
N ALA A 529 0.92 6.64 -31.07
CA ALA A 529 0.14 7.75 -30.54
C ALA A 529 -0.58 7.42 -29.23
N ASP A 530 -0.99 6.16 -29.03
CA ASP A 530 -1.64 5.71 -27.79
C ASP A 530 -0.63 5.42 -26.65
N GLY A 531 0.64 5.15 -27.00
CA GLY A 531 1.70 4.89 -26.03
C GLY A 531 1.54 3.57 -25.26
N SER A 532 0.66 2.68 -25.71
CA SER A 532 0.30 1.42 -25.04
C SER A 532 1.39 0.35 -25.15
N GLY A 533 2.28 0.46 -26.14
CA GLY A 533 3.27 -0.58 -26.44
C GLY A 533 2.66 -1.84 -27.08
N SER A 534 1.39 -1.80 -27.49
CA SER A 534 0.69 -2.90 -28.14
C SER A 534 1.36 -3.33 -29.46
N PRO A 535 1.14 -4.57 -29.94
CA PRO A 535 1.64 -5.00 -31.24
C PRO A 535 0.84 -4.36 -32.37
N ALA A 536 1.49 -3.49 -33.16
CA ALA A 536 0.88 -2.90 -34.34
C ALA A 536 0.75 -3.89 -35.51
N GLY A 537 -0.24 -3.66 -36.37
CA GLY A 537 -0.43 -4.38 -37.63
C GLY A 537 -1.29 -5.64 -37.51
N ASP A 538 -1.23 -6.48 -38.54
CA ASP A 538 -2.00 -7.72 -38.62
C ASP A 538 -1.40 -8.79 -37.71
N LEU A 539 -2.26 -9.52 -37.01
CA LEU A 539 -1.87 -10.48 -35.97
C LEU A 539 -2.39 -11.87 -36.26
N LEU A 540 -1.70 -12.86 -35.71
CA LEU A 540 -2.12 -14.26 -35.70
C LEU A 540 -2.16 -14.77 -34.27
N PHE A 541 -3.22 -15.48 -33.94
CA PHE A 541 -3.36 -16.14 -32.65
C PHE A 541 -3.64 -17.63 -32.86
N VAL A 542 -3.00 -18.48 -32.06
CA VAL A 542 -3.54 -19.81 -31.76
C VAL A 542 -4.07 -19.75 -30.35
N VAL A 543 -5.36 -20.06 -30.19
CA VAL A 543 -6.10 -20.00 -28.93
C VAL A 543 -6.65 -21.38 -28.61
N ASP A 544 -6.31 -21.88 -27.44
CA ASP A 544 -6.89 -23.05 -26.81
C ASP A 544 -8.00 -22.60 -25.87
N ILE A 545 -9.24 -22.96 -26.17
CA ILE A 545 -10.40 -22.61 -25.35
C ILE A 545 -10.56 -23.69 -24.29
N LEU A 546 -10.19 -23.40 -23.05
CA LEU A 546 -10.17 -24.37 -21.96
C LEU A 546 -11.47 -24.36 -21.16
N GLY A 547 -12.14 -23.22 -21.06
CA GLY A 547 -13.43 -23.07 -20.39
C GLY A 547 -14.21 -21.87 -20.90
N ALA A 548 -15.53 -21.87 -20.66
CA ALA A 548 -16.41 -20.75 -20.97
C ALA A 548 -17.59 -20.72 -19.99
N THR A 549 -17.81 -19.58 -19.35
CA THR A 549 -18.92 -19.37 -18.41
C THR A 549 -19.69 -18.10 -18.75
N GLU A 550 -20.97 -18.05 -18.41
CA GLU A 550 -21.76 -16.82 -18.56
C GLU A 550 -21.15 -15.75 -17.66
N SER A 551 -20.79 -14.59 -18.24
CA SER A 551 -20.14 -13.51 -17.48
C SER A 551 -20.99 -13.13 -16.28
N ALA A 552 -20.31 -12.87 -15.16
CA ALA A 552 -20.85 -12.05 -14.10
C ALA A 552 -21.45 -10.76 -14.68
N GLU A 553 -22.69 -10.40 -14.34
CA GLU A 553 -23.32 -9.17 -14.81
C GLU A 553 -22.50 -7.96 -14.30
N GLN A 554 -21.68 -7.33 -15.15
CA GLN A 554 -21.10 -6.04 -14.82
C GLN A 554 -22.21 -4.97 -14.85
N PRO A 555 -22.35 -4.11 -13.83
CA PRO A 555 -23.16 -2.91 -13.97
C PRO A 555 -22.59 -2.08 -15.12
N GLU A 556 -23.44 -1.68 -16.07
CA GLU A 556 -23.02 -0.89 -17.23
C GLU A 556 -22.19 0.33 -16.78
N ALA A 557 -20.96 0.42 -17.27
CA ALA A 557 -20.16 1.64 -17.15
C ALA A 557 -21.01 2.81 -17.68
N PRO A 558 -21.06 3.97 -17.01
CA PRO A 558 -21.79 5.11 -17.52
C PRO A 558 -21.25 5.43 -18.90
N ALA A 559 -22.13 5.35 -19.91
CA ALA A 559 -21.82 5.70 -21.29
C ALA A 559 -21.03 7.01 -21.27
N THR A 560 -19.80 6.97 -21.76
CA THR A 560 -18.99 8.16 -21.98
C THR A 560 -19.75 9.05 -22.97
N GLY A 561 -20.54 9.95 -22.39
CA GLY A 561 -21.28 10.95 -23.12
C GLY A 561 -20.28 11.84 -23.83
N ASP A 562 -20.24 11.66 -25.15
CA ASP A 562 -19.68 12.54 -26.16
C ASP A 562 -19.54 13.99 -25.68
N ALA A 563 -18.37 14.33 -25.15
CA ALA A 563 -18.00 15.70 -24.80
C ALA A 563 -17.43 16.39 -26.05
N THR A 564 -18.26 16.50 -27.09
CA THR A 564 -17.98 17.35 -28.25
C THR A 564 -19.17 18.25 -28.59
N ASP A 565 -19.62 19.09 -27.65
CA ASP A 565 -20.25 20.36 -28.04
C ASP A 565 -20.21 21.38 -26.91
N GLY A 566 -19.67 22.58 -27.17
CA GLY A 566 -19.60 23.64 -26.15
C GLY A 566 -18.48 24.65 -26.29
N ALA A 567 -17.89 24.83 -27.48
CA ALA A 567 -17.00 25.96 -27.76
C ALA A 567 -17.43 26.65 -29.05
N GLU A 568 -18.52 27.42 -29.00
CA GLU A 568 -18.81 28.53 -29.92
C GLU A 568 -20.15 29.19 -29.52
N ASP A 569 -20.11 30.25 -28.69
CA ASP A 569 -20.85 31.51 -28.94
C ASP A 569 -20.61 32.51 -27.79
N SER A 570 -19.74 33.50 -28.01
CA SER A 570 -19.94 34.85 -27.47
C SER A 570 -18.96 35.84 -28.11
N ALA A 571 -19.21 36.15 -29.38
CA ALA A 571 -18.66 37.36 -29.99
C ALA A 571 -19.71 38.02 -30.89
N THR A 572 -20.42 39.01 -30.35
CA THR A 572 -20.72 40.32 -30.97
C THR A 572 -21.60 41.11 -29.99
N ALA A 573 -21.03 42.13 -29.35
CA ALA A 573 -21.01 43.52 -29.80
C ALA A 573 -22.15 44.33 -29.16
N ASP A 574 -21.79 45.15 -28.17
CA ASP A 574 -22.50 46.40 -27.92
C ASP A 574 -21.51 47.55 -27.87
N ASP A 575 -21.90 48.61 -28.56
CA ASP A 575 -21.11 49.72 -29.07
C ASP A 575 -21.41 50.99 -28.25
N GLN A 576 -20.35 51.72 -27.92
CA GLN A 576 -20.27 53.14 -27.52
C GLN A 576 -20.89 53.67 -26.21
N ALA A 577 -20.01 54.26 -25.39
CA ALA A 577 -19.91 55.72 -25.20
C ALA A 577 -18.60 56.04 -24.46
N SER A 578 -17.58 56.58 -25.12
CA SER A 578 -17.28 58.01 -25.27
C SER A 578 -16.96 58.79 -23.98
N ALA A 579 -15.70 59.25 -23.95
CA ALA A 579 -15.23 60.59 -23.60
C ALA A 579 -14.73 60.90 -22.16
N GLU A 580 -13.39 60.97 -22.12
CA GLU A 580 -12.53 62.06 -21.60
C GLU A 580 -12.58 62.46 -20.11
N GLY A 581 -11.41 62.31 -19.47
CA GLY A 581 -11.04 62.89 -18.17
C GLY A 581 -9.69 62.37 -17.69
#